data_AF-A0A2L0CX06-F1
#
_entry.id   AF-A0A2L0CX06-F1
#
_cell.length_a   1.000
_cell.length_b   1.000
_cell.length_c   1.000
_cell.angle_alpha   90.00
_cell.angle_beta   90.00
_cell.angle_gamma   90.00
#
_symmetry.space_group_name_H-M   'P 1'
#
loop_
_entity.id
_entity.type
_entity.pdbx_description
1 polymer ?
#
loop_
_entity_poly.entity_id
_entity_poly.type
_entity_poly.pdbx_seq_one_letter_code
_entity_poly.pdbx_strand_id
1 'polypeptide(L)'
;FKHPESPIVFLSACYFLVSVGYLVRVGVGHDEVACDGPMIRYSSTGPSMCTLVFLLVYFFGMASSIWWVVLAFTWFLAAGLKWGNEAIASYAQYFHLAAWLIPTVQTVSVLLSGAVDGDPVSGICYVGNMNMDNLRTFVLGPLLVYLLVGTSFLFAGFVSLFRIRSVIKKQGGAGAGSKADKLEKLMIRIGIFSVLYTVPATIVIGCHLYENAYHHDWLNSIACPCQTNAMISNMRGRLRPLYSVLMLKYFMALAVGITSGVWIWRGK
;
A
#
# COMPACT_ATOMS: atom_id res chain seq x y z
N PHE A 1 -7.69 7.76 21.03
CA PHE A 1 -8.67 7.41 19.98
C PHE A 1 -9.32 6.09 20.36
N LYS A 2 -10.66 5.99 20.30
CA LYS A 2 -11.38 4.73 20.50
C LYS A 2 -11.63 4.09 19.12
N HIS A 3 -11.69 2.76 19.03
CA HIS A 3 -12.24 2.09 17.84
C HIS A 3 -13.60 2.74 17.52
N PRO A 4 -13.86 3.15 16.27
CA PRO A 4 -13.30 2.67 15.00
C PRO A 4 -12.18 3.52 14.35
N GLU A 5 -11.69 4.59 14.99
CA GLU A 5 -10.70 5.51 14.38
C GLU A 5 -9.24 5.05 14.54
N SER A 6 -8.99 4.11 15.47
CA SER A 6 -7.64 3.62 15.79
C SER A 6 -6.84 3.13 14.56
N PRO A 7 -7.41 2.38 13.59
CA PRO A 7 -6.67 1.93 12.40
C PRO A 7 -6.08 3.08 11.56
N ILE A 8 -6.75 4.25 11.52
CA ILE A 8 -6.28 5.41 10.74
C ILE A 8 -4.99 6.00 11.34
N VAL A 9 -4.85 5.94 12.67
CA VAL A 9 -3.64 6.38 13.36
C VAL A 9 -2.46 5.48 13.02
N PHE A 10 -2.66 4.15 13.06
CA PHE A 10 -1.60 3.19 12.70
C PHE A 10 -1.23 3.27 11.22
N LEU A 11 -2.22 3.45 10.34
CA LEU A 11 -1.99 3.68 8.92
C LEU A 11 -1.13 4.94 8.69
N SER A 12 -1.45 6.04 9.38
CA SER A 12 -0.65 7.27 9.30
C SER A 12 0.78 7.08 9.82
N ALA A 13 0.95 6.34 10.93
CA ALA A 13 2.27 6.01 11.46
C ALA A 13 3.09 5.14 10.49
N CYS A 14 2.44 4.19 9.80
CA CYS A 14 3.09 3.39 8.77
C CYS A 14 3.59 4.27 7.62
N TYR A 15 2.75 5.16 7.07
CA TYR A 15 3.16 6.06 5.98
C TYR A 15 4.23 7.07 6.40
N PHE A 16 4.24 7.49 7.67
CA PHE A 16 5.34 8.30 8.21
C PHE A 16 6.66 7.55 8.12
N LEU A 17 6.71 6.29 8.56
CA LEU A 17 7.93 5.47 8.51
C LEU A 17 8.35 5.10 7.09
N VAL A 18 7.39 4.85 6.19
CA VAL A 18 7.66 4.70 4.75
C VAL A 18 8.31 5.97 4.20
N SER A 19 7.79 7.15 4.55
CA SER A 19 8.36 8.44 4.14
C SER A 19 9.78 8.63 4.66
N VAL A 20 10.05 8.24 5.92
CA VAL A 20 11.41 8.23 6.47
C VAL A 20 12.32 7.33 5.63
N GLY A 21 11.87 6.14 5.24
CA GLY A 21 12.63 5.24 4.35
C GLY A 21 13.05 5.90 3.03
N TYR A 22 12.14 6.62 2.38
CA TYR A 22 12.46 7.39 1.15
C TYR A 22 13.40 8.58 1.40
N LEU A 23 13.42 9.13 2.62
CA LEU A 23 14.28 10.26 2.99
C LEU A 23 15.69 9.83 3.42
N VAL A 24 15.90 8.59 3.87
CA VAL A 24 17.23 8.09 4.26
C VAL A 24 18.25 8.30 3.14
N ARG A 25 17.89 8.02 1.88
CA ARG A 25 18.79 8.23 0.73
C ARG A 25 19.26 9.69 0.56
N VAL A 26 18.48 10.67 1.04
CA VAL A 26 18.81 12.09 0.93
C VAL A 26 19.94 12.45 1.90
N GLY A 27 19.95 11.84 3.09
CA GLY A 27 20.99 12.06 4.09
C GLY A 27 22.24 11.19 3.88
N VAL A 28 22.05 9.93 3.49
CA VAL A 28 23.14 8.94 3.38
C VAL A 28 23.76 8.90 1.98
N GLY A 29 22.98 9.24 0.95
CA GLY A 29 23.39 9.15 -0.46
C GLY A 29 22.81 7.94 -1.18
N HIS A 30 22.66 8.05 -2.49
CA HIS A 30 22.15 6.99 -3.35
C HIS A 30 23.09 5.78 -3.35
N ASP A 31 24.39 6.02 -3.55
CA ASP A 31 25.38 4.96 -3.75
C ASP A 31 25.53 4.08 -2.51
N GLU A 32 25.54 4.67 -1.32
CA GLU A 32 25.64 3.96 -0.04
C GLU A 32 24.40 3.10 0.29
N VAL A 33 23.23 3.47 -0.24
CA VAL A 33 21.97 2.74 0.03
C VAL A 33 21.73 1.66 -1.01
N ALA A 34 21.84 1.97 -2.30
CA ALA A 34 21.36 1.10 -3.38
C ALA A 34 22.48 0.47 -4.22
N CYS A 35 23.73 0.91 -4.10
CA CYS A 35 24.84 0.42 -4.90
C CYS A 35 25.80 -0.47 -4.09
N ASP A 36 26.61 -1.23 -4.83
CA ASP A 36 27.79 -1.95 -4.34
C ASP A 36 28.96 -1.57 -5.27
N GLY A 37 29.63 -0.47 -4.95
CA GLY A 37 30.58 0.17 -5.86
C GLY A 37 29.90 0.67 -7.15
N PRO A 38 30.39 0.31 -8.34
CA PRO A 38 29.82 0.78 -9.61
C PRO A 38 28.55 0.02 -10.05
N MET A 39 28.15 -1.03 -9.34
CA MET A 39 27.00 -1.87 -9.68
C MET A 39 25.86 -1.66 -8.69
N ILE A 40 24.63 -1.94 -9.12
CA ILE A 40 23.49 -1.95 -8.20
C ILE A 40 23.54 -3.15 -7.27
N ARG A 41 23.01 -2.99 -6.06
CA ARG A 41 22.96 -4.07 -5.08
C ARG A 41 21.88 -5.09 -5.48
N TYR A 42 22.28 -6.31 -5.83
CA TYR A 42 21.35 -7.37 -6.26
C TYR A 42 20.86 -8.27 -5.13
N SER A 43 21.62 -8.36 -4.04
CA SER A 43 21.25 -9.15 -2.88
C SER A 43 21.84 -8.55 -1.61
N SER A 44 20.98 -8.17 -0.68
CA SER A 44 21.39 -7.72 0.65
C SER A 44 21.05 -8.77 1.69
N THR A 45 22.04 -9.58 2.07
CA THR A 45 21.94 -10.54 3.17
C THR A 45 22.63 -9.98 4.41
N GLY A 46 21.86 -9.38 5.32
CA GLY A 46 22.37 -8.90 6.61
C GLY A 46 22.10 -7.42 6.92
N PRO A 47 22.61 -6.91 8.05
CA PRO A 47 22.41 -5.51 8.46
C PRO A 47 23.18 -4.55 7.53
N SER A 48 22.46 -3.64 6.89
CA SER A 48 23.01 -2.60 6.00
C SER A 48 22.03 -1.44 5.90
N MET A 49 22.44 -0.30 5.33
CA MET A 49 21.54 0.81 5.05
C MET A 49 20.45 0.41 4.05
N CYS A 50 20.80 -0.42 3.06
CA CYS A 50 19.86 -1.07 2.15
C CYS A 50 18.77 -1.84 2.91
N THR A 51 19.18 -2.73 3.84
CA THR A 51 18.23 -3.52 4.64
C THR A 51 17.36 -2.63 5.54
N LEU A 52 17.92 -1.57 6.13
CA LEU A 52 17.14 -0.60 6.92
C LEU A 52 16.07 0.09 6.07
N VAL A 53 16.43 0.58 4.89
CA VAL A 53 15.49 1.23 3.97
C VAL A 53 14.42 0.25 3.49
N PHE A 54 14.82 -0.97 3.15
CA PHE A 54 13.88 -2.05 2.83
C PHE A 54 12.89 -2.29 3.96
N LEU A 55 13.35 -2.41 5.21
CA LEU A 55 12.46 -2.57 6.37
C LEU A 55 11.50 -1.37 6.52
N LEU A 56 11.99 -0.15 6.40
CA LEU A 56 11.16 1.05 6.52
C LEU A 56 10.08 1.14 5.43
N VAL A 57 10.40 0.78 4.19
CA VAL A 57 9.48 0.91 3.06
C VAL A 57 8.57 -0.32 2.91
N TYR A 58 9.12 -1.53 2.96
CA TYR A 58 8.38 -2.78 2.72
C TYR A 58 7.51 -3.18 3.91
N PHE A 59 8.07 -3.29 5.11
CA PHE A 59 7.31 -3.76 6.28
C PHE A 59 6.16 -2.81 6.60
N PHE A 60 6.43 -1.50 6.70
CA PHE A 60 5.39 -0.52 6.98
C PHE A 60 4.45 -0.30 5.79
N GLY A 61 4.92 -0.47 4.55
CA GLY A 61 4.07 -0.51 3.37
C GLY A 61 3.02 -1.63 3.47
N MET A 62 3.46 -2.87 3.71
CA MET A 62 2.57 -4.02 3.87
C MET A 62 1.66 -3.89 5.08
N ALA A 63 2.19 -3.42 6.22
CA ALA A 63 1.38 -3.15 7.41
C ALA A 63 0.29 -2.11 7.14
N SER A 64 0.58 -1.06 6.38
CA SER A 64 -0.41 -0.04 6.01
C SER A 64 -1.57 -0.64 5.20
N SER A 65 -1.29 -1.58 4.28
CA SER A 65 -2.31 -2.27 3.50
C SER A 65 -3.17 -3.18 4.37
N ILE A 66 -2.59 -3.90 5.35
CA ILE A 66 -3.39 -4.68 6.30
C ILE A 66 -4.24 -3.76 7.18
N TRP A 67 -3.71 -2.64 7.66
CA TRP A 67 -4.48 -1.66 8.42
C TRP A 67 -5.66 -1.10 7.63
N TRP A 68 -5.52 -0.92 6.32
CA TRP A 68 -6.64 -0.56 5.45
C TRP A 68 -7.67 -1.70 5.35
N VAL A 69 -7.25 -2.96 5.22
CA VAL A 69 -8.19 -4.10 5.24
C VAL A 69 -8.95 -4.16 6.57
N VAL A 70 -8.27 -3.96 7.71
CA VAL A 70 -8.89 -3.89 9.04
C VAL A 70 -9.88 -2.72 9.11
N LEU A 71 -9.55 -1.56 8.53
CA LEU A 71 -10.46 -0.42 8.47
C LEU A 71 -11.72 -0.75 7.66
N ALA A 72 -11.57 -1.37 6.49
CA ALA A 72 -12.68 -1.80 5.64
C ALA A 72 -13.56 -2.85 6.36
N PHE A 73 -12.94 -3.82 7.04
CA PHE A 73 -13.64 -4.85 7.80
C PHE A 73 -14.43 -4.27 8.98
N THR A 74 -13.79 -3.44 9.81
CA THR A 74 -14.46 -2.79 10.95
C THR A 74 -15.56 -1.85 10.50
N TRP A 75 -15.39 -1.17 9.37
CA TRP A 75 -16.45 -0.38 8.74
C TRP A 75 -17.62 -1.26 8.31
N PHE A 76 -17.38 -2.42 7.68
CA PHE A 76 -18.42 -3.38 7.34
C PHE A 76 -19.16 -3.91 8.58
N LEU A 77 -18.45 -4.26 9.66
CA LEU A 77 -19.08 -4.71 10.91
C LEU A 77 -20.00 -3.64 11.51
N ALA A 78 -19.55 -2.38 11.52
CA ALA A 78 -20.35 -1.26 12.00
C ALA A 78 -21.56 -0.99 11.08
N ALA A 79 -21.35 -0.97 9.76
CA ALA A 79 -22.33 -0.56 8.76
C ALA A 79 -23.36 -1.65 8.42
N GLY A 80 -22.89 -2.88 8.25
CA GLY A 80 -23.72 -4.01 7.85
C GLY A 80 -24.28 -4.81 9.01
N LEU A 81 -23.44 -5.11 10.00
CA LEU A 81 -23.85 -5.93 11.16
C LEU A 81 -24.28 -5.10 12.37
N LYS A 82 -24.23 -3.76 12.27
CA LYS A 82 -24.61 -2.82 13.33
C LYS A 82 -23.87 -3.08 14.66
N TRP A 83 -22.64 -3.58 14.59
CA TRP A 83 -21.83 -3.81 15.78
C TRP A 83 -21.54 -2.48 16.50
N GLY A 84 -21.69 -2.49 17.82
CA GLY A 84 -21.32 -1.35 18.67
C GLY A 84 -19.81 -1.18 18.77
N ASN A 85 -19.36 0.03 19.07
CA ASN A 85 -17.92 0.34 19.21
C ASN A 85 -17.23 -0.50 20.30
N GLU A 86 -17.94 -0.85 21.36
CA GLU A 86 -17.44 -1.71 22.45
C GLU A 86 -17.21 -3.15 21.97
N ALA A 87 -18.10 -3.68 21.14
CA ALA A 87 -17.95 -4.99 20.53
C ALA A 87 -16.76 -5.03 19.57
N ILE A 88 -16.53 -3.98 18.77
CA ILE A 88 -15.35 -3.92 17.90
C ILE A 88 -14.06 -3.78 18.72
N ALA A 89 -14.10 -3.00 19.79
CA ALA A 89 -12.94 -2.78 20.66
C ALA A 89 -12.49 -4.05 21.40
N SER A 90 -13.41 -4.97 21.75
CA SER A 90 -13.03 -6.23 22.40
C SER A 90 -12.21 -7.15 21.50
N TYR A 91 -12.33 -7.04 20.18
CA TYR A 91 -11.53 -7.80 19.20
C TYR A 91 -10.26 -7.07 18.74
N ALA A 92 -9.94 -5.90 19.29
CA ALA A 92 -8.80 -5.09 18.86
C ALA A 92 -7.47 -5.86 18.87
N GLN A 93 -7.25 -6.72 19.87
CA GLN A 93 -6.03 -7.53 20.00
C GLN A 93 -5.80 -8.42 18.77
N TYR A 94 -6.85 -9.03 18.22
CA TYR A 94 -6.75 -9.86 17.01
C TYR A 94 -6.41 -9.03 15.77
N PHE A 95 -6.97 -7.82 15.65
CA PHE A 95 -6.64 -6.92 14.53
C PHE A 95 -5.18 -6.48 14.58
N HIS A 96 -4.68 -6.15 15.77
CA HIS A 96 -3.27 -5.81 15.97
C HIS A 96 -2.34 -7.00 15.64
N LEU A 97 -2.69 -8.19 16.11
CA LEU A 97 -1.90 -9.38 15.84
C LEU A 97 -1.79 -9.63 14.33
N ALA A 98 -2.91 -9.60 13.59
CA ALA A 98 -2.90 -9.77 12.15
C ALA A 98 -2.12 -8.66 11.42
N ALA A 99 -2.33 -7.40 11.81
CA ALA A 99 -1.71 -6.24 11.16
C ALA A 99 -0.20 -6.17 11.30
N TRP A 100 0.37 -6.76 12.35
CA TRP A 100 1.82 -6.78 12.55
C TRP A 100 2.46 -8.10 12.15
N LEU A 101 1.84 -9.24 12.48
CA LEU A 101 2.43 -10.55 12.24
C LEU A 101 2.50 -10.88 10.74
N ILE A 102 1.47 -10.54 9.96
CA ILE A 102 1.45 -10.83 8.52
C ILE A 102 2.62 -10.12 7.80
N PRO A 103 2.80 -8.79 7.93
CA PRO A 103 3.96 -8.10 7.37
C PRO A 103 5.30 -8.63 7.91
N THR A 104 5.38 -9.03 9.18
CA THR A 104 6.60 -9.63 9.75
C THR A 104 6.97 -10.91 9.01
N VAL A 105 6.01 -11.82 8.83
CA VAL A 105 6.25 -13.09 8.11
C VAL A 105 6.66 -12.82 6.66
N GLN A 106 5.99 -11.89 5.98
CA GLN A 106 6.36 -11.50 4.61
C GLN A 106 7.79 -10.96 4.55
N THR A 107 8.13 -10.04 5.44
CA THR A 107 9.46 -9.39 5.51
C THR A 107 10.56 -10.40 5.77
N VAL A 108 10.36 -11.30 6.74
CA VAL A 108 11.31 -12.38 7.04
C VAL A 108 11.47 -13.31 5.84
N SER A 109 10.38 -13.66 5.15
CA SER A 109 10.45 -14.50 3.95
C SER A 109 11.29 -13.86 2.84
N VAL A 110 11.12 -12.55 2.61
CA VAL A 110 11.94 -11.79 1.65
C VAL A 110 13.41 -11.81 2.04
N LEU A 111 13.73 -11.54 3.31
CA LEU A 111 15.12 -11.54 3.80
C LEU A 111 15.79 -12.90 3.68
N LEU A 112 15.08 -13.98 4.04
CA LEU A 112 15.59 -15.35 3.92
C LEU A 112 15.82 -15.77 2.46
N SER A 113 15.03 -15.23 1.53
CA SER A 113 15.22 -15.47 0.10
C SER A 113 16.34 -14.65 -0.54
N GLY A 114 16.96 -13.72 0.20
CA GLY A 114 18.00 -12.83 -0.34
C GLY A 114 17.51 -11.93 -1.48
N ALA A 115 16.19 -11.68 -1.55
CA ALA A 115 15.50 -11.02 -2.66
C ALA A 115 15.49 -9.49 -2.58
N VAL A 116 16.19 -8.90 -1.61
CA VAL A 116 16.28 -7.45 -1.43
C VAL A 116 17.34 -6.90 -2.40
N ASP A 117 16.90 -6.01 -3.28
CA ASP A 117 17.69 -5.37 -4.32
C ASP A 117 17.50 -3.85 -4.35
N GLY A 118 18.53 -3.14 -4.83
CA GLY A 118 18.51 -1.70 -5.04
C GLY A 118 17.66 -1.30 -6.25
N ASP A 119 17.01 -0.16 -6.15
CA ASP A 119 16.28 0.47 -7.26
C ASP A 119 17.16 1.57 -7.91
N PRO A 120 17.49 1.47 -9.20
CA PRO A 120 18.39 2.43 -9.86
C PRO A 120 17.78 3.82 -10.02
N VAL A 121 16.46 3.94 -9.97
CA VAL A 121 15.73 5.19 -10.20
C VAL A 121 15.46 5.91 -8.89
N SER A 122 14.96 5.18 -7.90
CA SER A 122 14.62 5.76 -6.60
C SER A 122 15.73 5.66 -5.57
N GLY A 123 16.82 4.93 -5.83
CA GLY A 123 17.95 4.88 -4.91
C GLY A 123 17.61 4.40 -3.51
N ILE A 124 16.58 3.56 -3.41
CA ILE A 124 16.21 2.83 -2.20
C ILE A 124 16.37 1.34 -2.45
N CYS A 125 16.32 0.55 -1.39
CA CYS A 125 16.22 -0.90 -1.50
C CYS A 125 14.79 -1.37 -1.31
N TYR A 126 14.37 -2.28 -2.18
CA TYR A 126 13.07 -2.91 -2.14
C TYR A 126 13.21 -4.38 -2.56
N VAL A 127 12.09 -5.09 -2.75
CA VAL A 127 12.09 -6.46 -3.29
C VAL A 127 11.53 -6.46 -4.70
N GLY A 128 12.21 -7.17 -5.59
CA GLY A 128 11.75 -7.38 -6.95
C GLY A 128 11.97 -6.18 -7.87
N ASN A 129 12.98 -5.37 -7.60
CA ASN A 129 13.39 -4.31 -8.54
C ASN A 129 14.06 -4.89 -9.78
N MET A 130 14.87 -5.94 -9.62
CA MET A 130 15.65 -6.61 -10.68
C MET A 130 15.11 -7.99 -11.03
N ASN A 131 14.33 -8.62 -10.13
CA ASN A 131 13.74 -9.94 -10.35
C ASN A 131 12.20 -9.87 -10.30
N MET A 132 11.56 -10.08 -11.44
CA MET A 132 10.10 -9.99 -11.58
C MET A 132 9.34 -11.13 -10.89
N ASP A 133 9.97 -12.30 -10.67
CA ASP A 133 9.34 -13.37 -9.91
C ASP A 133 9.24 -13.03 -8.42
N ASN A 134 10.27 -12.34 -7.89
CA ASN A 134 10.21 -11.76 -6.54
C ASN A 134 9.14 -10.67 -6.45
N LEU A 135 9.04 -9.80 -7.47
CA LEU A 135 7.99 -8.77 -7.53
C LEU A 135 6.58 -9.39 -7.50
N ARG A 136 6.35 -10.43 -8.31
CA ARG A 136 5.06 -11.16 -8.35
C ARG A 136 4.72 -11.77 -7.00
N THR A 137 5.68 -12.44 -6.39
CA THR A 137 5.47 -13.27 -5.20
C THR A 137 5.34 -12.43 -3.94
N PHE A 138 6.22 -11.45 -3.75
CA PHE A 138 6.32 -10.70 -2.49
C PHE A 138 5.60 -9.35 -2.51
N VAL A 139 5.22 -8.83 -3.68
CA VAL A 139 4.57 -7.51 -3.79
C VAL A 139 3.20 -7.63 -4.43
N LEU A 140 3.11 -8.03 -5.71
CA LEU A 140 1.85 -8.07 -6.44
C LEU A 140 0.83 -9.03 -5.83
N GLY A 141 1.23 -10.27 -5.54
CA GLY A 141 0.36 -11.29 -4.96
C GLY A 141 -0.31 -10.80 -3.66
N PRO A 142 0.46 -10.40 -2.64
CA PRO A 142 -0.10 -9.85 -1.40
C PRO A 142 -0.97 -8.62 -1.60
N LEU A 143 -0.52 -7.64 -2.40
CA LEU A 143 -1.30 -6.41 -2.63
C LEU A 143 -2.64 -6.69 -3.32
N LEU A 144 -2.68 -7.62 -4.28
CA LEU A 144 -3.92 -8.06 -4.91
C LEU A 144 -4.85 -8.75 -3.92
N VAL A 145 -4.33 -9.66 -3.08
CA VAL A 145 -5.12 -10.32 -2.03
C VAL A 145 -5.71 -9.28 -1.07
N TYR A 146 -4.90 -8.34 -0.60
CA TYR A 146 -5.36 -7.30 0.32
C TYR A 146 -6.42 -6.43 -0.33
N LEU A 147 -6.20 -5.97 -1.56
CA LEU A 147 -7.15 -5.17 -2.32
C LEU A 147 -8.49 -5.90 -2.52
N LEU A 148 -8.48 -7.17 -2.94
CA LEU A 148 -9.68 -7.96 -3.14
C LEU A 148 -10.46 -8.16 -1.84
N VAL A 149 -9.77 -8.51 -0.75
CA VAL A 149 -10.41 -8.68 0.56
C VAL A 149 -11.00 -7.36 1.06
N GLY A 150 -10.24 -6.27 1.05
CA GLY A 150 -10.72 -4.99 1.52
C GLY A 150 -11.87 -4.42 0.68
N THR A 151 -11.78 -4.50 -0.66
CA THR A 151 -12.87 -4.06 -1.55
C THR A 151 -14.14 -4.90 -1.38
N SER A 152 -14.03 -6.20 -1.10
CA SER A 152 -15.18 -7.05 -0.81
C SER A 152 -15.93 -6.58 0.45
N PHE A 153 -15.22 -6.21 1.52
CA PHE A 153 -15.84 -5.65 2.73
C PHE A 153 -16.46 -4.28 2.47
N LEU A 154 -15.80 -3.41 1.70
CA LEU A 154 -16.35 -2.11 1.31
C LEU A 154 -17.64 -2.26 0.49
N PHE A 155 -17.66 -3.20 -0.45
CA PHE A 155 -18.86 -3.47 -1.24
C PHE A 155 -20.00 -4.02 -0.37
N ALA A 156 -19.73 -5.00 0.49
CA ALA A 156 -20.72 -5.58 1.40
C ALA A 156 -21.28 -4.53 2.38
N GLY A 157 -20.44 -3.65 2.92
CA GLY A 157 -20.88 -2.58 3.82
C GLY A 157 -21.71 -1.52 3.09
N PHE A 158 -21.34 -1.18 1.85
CA PHE A 158 -22.12 -0.24 1.03
C PHE A 158 -23.51 -0.81 0.75
N VAL A 159 -23.61 -2.04 0.23
CA VAL A 159 -24.89 -2.72 -0.02
C VAL A 159 -25.77 -2.74 1.24
N SER A 160 -25.18 -3.02 2.40
CA SER A 160 -25.91 -3.07 3.67
C SER A 160 -26.46 -1.70 4.09
N LEU A 161 -25.69 -0.63 3.91
CA LEU A 161 -26.14 0.75 4.18
C LEU A 161 -27.31 1.16 3.29
N PHE A 162 -27.26 0.84 1.98
CA PHE A 162 -28.38 1.15 1.07
C PHE A 162 -29.64 0.38 1.42
N ARG A 163 -29.52 -0.89 1.81
CA ARG A 163 -30.67 -1.70 2.24
C ARG A 163 -31.36 -1.07 3.44
N ILE A 164 -30.61 -0.70 4.47
CA ILE A 164 -31.16 -0.08 5.70
C ILE A 164 -31.81 1.27 5.37
N ARG A 165 -31.13 2.14 4.61
CA ARG A 165 -31.64 3.47 4.26
C ARG A 165 -32.90 3.41 3.40
N SER A 166 -33.01 2.42 2.51
CA SER A 166 -34.19 2.21 1.67
C SER A 166 -35.43 1.80 2.47
N VAL A 167 -35.26 1.02 3.55
CA VAL A 167 -36.36 0.58 4.44
C VAL A 167 -36.80 1.71 5.36
N ILE A 168 -35.85 2.47 5.93
CA ILE A 168 -36.16 3.61 6.81
C ILE A 168 -36.89 4.73 6.07
N LYS A 169 -36.48 5.04 4.83
CA LYS A 169 -37.15 6.04 3.99
C LYS A 169 -38.60 5.65 3.66
N LYS A 170 -38.93 4.36 3.65
CA LYS A 170 -40.30 3.85 3.45
C LYS A 170 -41.16 3.89 4.72
N GLN A 171 -40.57 4.01 5.92
CA GLN A 171 -41.29 3.97 7.20
C GLN A 171 -41.51 5.35 7.85
N GLY A 172 -41.22 6.47 7.17
CA GLY A 172 -41.58 7.82 7.66
C GLY A 172 -40.94 8.19 9.01
N GLY A 173 -39.63 7.94 9.14
CA GLY A 173 -38.90 7.96 10.42
C GLY A 173 -39.00 9.25 11.24
N ALA A 174 -39.86 9.23 12.25
CA ALA A 174 -39.86 10.17 13.37
C ALA A 174 -39.13 9.53 14.57
N GLY A 175 -38.18 10.28 15.16
CA GLY A 175 -37.90 10.20 16.60
C GLY A 175 -36.88 9.18 17.13
N ALA A 176 -35.63 9.22 16.65
CA ALA A 176 -34.42 8.82 17.39
C ALA A 176 -33.21 9.31 16.58
N GLY A 177 -32.36 10.25 16.96
CA GLY A 177 -31.86 10.72 18.25
C GLY A 177 -30.42 11.16 17.96
N SER A 178 -30.00 12.37 18.37
CA SER A 178 -28.78 13.03 17.83
C SER A 178 -27.46 12.24 17.96
N LYS A 179 -27.41 11.19 18.80
CA LYS A 179 -26.27 10.27 18.92
C LYS A 179 -26.16 9.29 17.74
N ALA A 180 -27.28 8.82 17.17
CA ALA A 180 -27.27 7.93 16.02
C ALA A 180 -26.80 8.65 14.75
N ASP A 181 -27.25 9.89 14.55
CA ASP A 181 -26.83 10.76 13.43
C ASP A 181 -25.32 11.07 13.47
N LYS A 182 -24.74 11.25 14.66
CA LYS A 182 -23.28 11.41 14.82
C LYS A 182 -22.50 10.15 14.43
N LEU A 183 -23.00 8.97 14.81
CA LEU A 183 -22.37 7.69 14.46
C LEU A 183 -22.47 7.41 12.95
N GLU A 184 -23.63 7.68 12.35
CA GLU A 184 -23.84 7.55 10.90
C GLU A 184 -22.90 8.49 10.11
N LYS A 185 -22.79 9.75 10.52
CA LYS A 185 -21.84 10.72 9.91
C LYS A 185 -20.40 10.24 10.01
N LEU A 186 -19.99 9.71 11.16
CA LEU A 186 -18.64 9.16 11.36
C LEU A 186 -18.39 7.98 10.41
N MET A 187 -19.35 7.07 10.27
CA MET A 187 -19.24 5.89 9.42
C MET A 187 -19.21 6.23 7.93
N ILE A 188 -20.04 7.18 7.46
CA ILE A 188 -19.98 7.66 6.08
C ILE A 188 -18.60 8.25 5.78
N ARG A 189 -18.08 9.06 6.71
CA ARG A 189 -16.76 9.65 6.59
C ARG A 189 -15.71 8.54 6.42
N ILE A 190 -15.69 7.53 7.30
CA ILE A 190 -14.70 6.43 7.27
C ILE A 190 -14.81 5.63 5.96
N GLY A 191 -16.03 5.43 5.46
CA GLY A 191 -16.28 4.79 4.17
C GLY A 191 -15.66 5.57 3.01
N ILE A 192 -15.85 6.89 2.96
CA ILE A 192 -15.24 7.76 1.95
C ILE A 192 -13.71 7.66 2.00
N PHE A 193 -13.12 7.73 3.19
CA PHE A 193 -11.67 7.58 3.35
C PHE A 193 -11.16 6.23 2.84
N SER A 194 -11.88 5.15 3.12
CA SER A 194 -11.49 3.80 2.68
C SER A 194 -11.60 3.61 1.15
N VAL A 195 -12.59 4.23 0.51
CA VAL A 195 -12.72 4.27 -0.95
C VAL A 195 -11.61 5.12 -1.57
N LEU A 196 -11.29 6.28 -0.98
CA LEU A 196 -10.19 7.12 -1.44
C LEU A 196 -8.83 6.42 -1.39
N TYR A 197 -8.59 5.55 -0.39
CA TYR A 197 -7.38 4.71 -0.33
C TYR A 197 -7.31 3.70 -1.48
N THR A 198 -8.47 3.19 -1.92
CA THR A 198 -8.52 2.15 -2.97
C THR A 198 -7.93 2.66 -4.29
N VAL A 199 -8.09 3.96 -4.60
CA VAL A 199 -7.62 4.55 -5.86
C VAL A 199 -6.08 4.59 -5.97
N PRO A 200 -5.31 5.13 -5.02
CA PRO A 200 -3.84 5.02 -5.07
C PRO A 200 -3.35 3.58 -5.05
N ALA A 201 -3.99 2.68 -4.27
CA ALA A 201 -3.59 1.29 -4.20
C ALA A 201 -3.73 0.56 -5.55
N THR A 202 -4.85 0.76 -6.27
CA THR A 202 -5.03 0.18 -7.61
C THR A 202 -4.05 0.75 -8.63
N ILE A 203 -3.74 2.06 -8.56
CA ILE A 203 -2.75 2.68 -9.44
C ILE A 203 -1.35 2.11 -9.19
N VAL A 204 -0.94 1.94 -7.92
CA VAL A 204 0.36 1.34 -7.57
C VAL A 204 0.45 -0.10 -8.10
N ILE A 205 -0.60 -0.91 -7.93
CA ILE A 205 -0.66 -2.27 -8.51
C ILE A 205 -0.55 -2.21 -10.04
N GLY A 206 -1.24 -1.27 -10.69
CA GLY A 206 -1.15 -1.03 -12.13
C GLY A 206 0.27 -0.69 -12.59
N CYS A 207 0.98 0.17 -11.84
CA CYS A 207 2.39 0.47 -12.09
C CYS A 207 3.27 -0.78 -11.96
N HIS A 208 3.06 -1.61 -10.93
CA HIS A 208 3.81 -2.86 -10.77
C HIS A 208 3.49 -3.90 -11.84
N LEU A 209 2.25 -3.97 -12.33
CA LEU A 209 1.88 -4.83 -13.46
C LEU A 209 2.54 -4.36 -14.75
N TYR A 210 2.60 -3.04 -14.98
CA TYR A 210 3.33 -2.45 -16.09
C TYR A 210 4.83 -2.79 -15.99
N GLU A 211 5.45 -2.61 -14.82
CA GLU A 211 6.83 -3.01 -14.58
C GLU A 211 7.02 -4.49 -14.89
N ASN A 212 6.23 -5.37 -14.27
CA ASN A 212 6.30 -6.81 -14.49
C ASN A 212 6.17 -7.24 -15.96
N ALA A 213 5.39 -6.54 -16.77
CA ALA A 213 5.17 -6.87 -18.18
C ALA A 213 6.31 -6.41 -19.10
N TYR A 214 6.86 -5.21 -18.86
CA TYR A 214 7.81 -4.57 -19.78
C TYR A 214 9.25 -4.55 -19.26
N HIS A 215 9.51 -5.05 -18.04
CA HIS A 215 10.82 -5.00 -17.40
C HIS A 215 11.94 -5.64 -18.22
N HIS A 216 11.67 -6.82 -18.79
CA HIS A 216 12.66 -7.54 -19.57
C HIS A 216 13.01 -6.80 -20.87
N ASP A 217 12.01 -6.26 -21.56
CA ASP A 217 12.19 -5.57 -22.84
C ASP A 217 13.04 -4.30 -22.69
N TRP A 218 12.78 -3.49 -21.67
CA TRP A 218 13.59 -2.29 -21.45
C TRP A 218 14.98 -2.62 -20.92
N LEU A 219 15.14 -3.63 -20.07
CA LEU A 219 16.45 -3.99 -19.52
C LEU A 219 17.37 -4.48 -20.64
N ASN A 220 16.87 -5.36 -21.51
CA ASN A 220 17.62 -5.86 -22.66
C ASN A 220 18.07 -4.70 -23.58
N SER A 221 17.20 -3.71 -23.79
CA SER A 221 17.52 -2.55 -24.64
C SER A 221 18.61 -1.64 -24.06
N ILE A 222 18.77 -1.62 -22.72
CA ILE A 222 19.75 -0.78 -22.01
C ILE A 222 21.05 -1.55 -21.79
N ALA A 223 20.98 -2.83 -21.40
CA ALA A 223 22.13 -3.65 -21.03
C ALA A 223 22.91 -4.18 -22.24
N CYS A 224 22.25 -4.43 -23.38
CA CYS A 224 22.87 -5.00 -24.58
C CYS A 224 22.70 -4.11 -25.81
N PRO A 225 23.30 -2.90 -25.84
CA PRO A 225 23.13 -1.95 -26.94
C PRO A 225 23.72 -2.45 -28.28
N CYS A 226 24.65 -3.41 -28.25
CA CYS A 226 25.28 -4.00 -29.43
C CYS A 226 24.37 -4.94 -30.22
N GLN A 227 23.43 -5.64 -29.56
CA GLN A 227 22.53 -6.60 -30.21
C GLN A 227 21.42 -5.89 -31.02
N THR A 228 21.07 -4.66 -30.60
CA THR A 228 20.05 -3.81 -31.24
C THR A 228 20.55 -3.16 -32.55
N ASN A 229 21.88 -3.08 -32.74
CA ASN A 229 22.49 -2.38 -33.87
C ASN A 229 22.65 -3.24 -35.14
N ALA A 230 22.40 -4.55 -35.10
CA ALA A 230 22.65 -5.43 -36.25
C ALA A 230 21.47 -5.62 -37.22
N MET A 231 20.20 -5.38 -36.82
CA MET A 231 19.05 -5.60 -37.72
C MET A 231 17.83 -4.64 -37.57
N ILE A 232 17.75 -3.78 -36.55
CA ILE A 232 16.49 -3.05 -36.23
C ILE A 232 16.72 -1.56 -35.94
N SER A 233 17.66 -0.91 -36.63
CA SER A 233 17.90 0.52 -36.44
C SER A 233 16.78 1.45 -36.96
N ASN A 234 15.76 0.94 -37.67
CA ASN A 234 14.80 1.80 -38.40
C ASN A 234 13.31 1.66 -38.04
N MET A 235 12.91 0.86 -37.04
CA MET A 235 11.45 0.76 -36.72
C MET A 235 11.04 0.59 -35.25
N ARG A 236 11.95 0.26 -34.32
CA ARG A 236 11.62 0.21 -32.88
C ARG A 236 12.57 1.12 -32.13
N GLY A 237 12.13 2.36 -31.90
CA GLY A 237 12.79 3.25 -30.95
C GLY A 237 13.06 2.51 -29.64
N ARG A 238 14.22 2.75 -29.03
CA ARG A 238 14.64 2.12 -27.76
C ARG A 238 13.46 2.08 -26.79
N LEU A 239 12.96 0.89 -26.45
CA LEU A 239 11.92 0.73 -25.42
C LEU A 239 12.52 1.15 -24.08
N ARG A 240 12.33 2.41 -23.72
CA ARG A 240 12.69 2.94 -22.40
C ARG A 240 11.48 2.83 -21.48
N PRO A 241 11.69 2.63 -20.17
CA PRO A 241 10.58 2.70 -19.23
C PRO A 241 9.93 4.08 -19.31
N LEU A 242 8.60 4.13 -19.28
CA LEU A 242 7.88 5.38 -19.19
C LEU A 242 8.14 6.00 -17.82
N TYR A 243 9.01 7.02 -17.79
CA TYR A 243 9.40 7.71 -16.56
C TYR A 243 8.20 8.24 -15.77
N SER A 244 7.14 8.66 -16.46
CA SER A 244 5.88 9.08 -15.85
C SER A 244 5.22 7.98 -15.01
N VAL A 245 5.24 6.72 -15.46
CA VAL A 245 4.65 5.58 -14.74
C VAL A 245 5.47 5.25 -13.49
N LEU A 246 6.79 5.34 -13.58
CA LEU A 246 7.69 5.15 -12.44
C LEU A 246 7.45 6.23 -11.37
N MET A 247 7.40 7.50 -11.77
CA MET A 247 7.13 8.61 -10.82
C MET A 247 5.72 8.51 -10.22
N LEU A 248 4.74 8.09 -11.02
CA LEU A 248 3.37 7.87 -10.54
C LEU A 248 3.30 6.82 -9.44
N LYS A 249 4.09 5.73 -9.53
CA LYS A 249 4.18 4.69 -8.49
C LYS A 249 4.55 5.29 -7.14
N TYR A 250 5.66 6.03 -7.07
CA TYR A 250 6.13 6.60 -5.80
C TYR A 250 5.18 7.68 -5.28
N PHE A 251 4.64 8.52 -6.17
CA PHE A 251 3.66 9.53 -5.81
C PHE A 251 2.41 8.91 -5.19
N MET A 252 1.82 7.91 -5.84
CA MET A 252 0.60 7.25 -5.34
C MET A 252 0.86 6.42 -4.09
N ALA A 253 2.04 5.81 -3.96
CA ALA A 253 2.45 5.13 -2.74
C ALA A 253 2.49 6.07 -1.52
N LEU A 254 2.85 7.35 -1.70
CA LEU A 254 2.91 8.35 -0.61
C LEU A 254 1.62 9.17 -0.46
N ALA A 255 0.81 9.29 -1.52
CA ALA A 255 -0.40 10.12 -1.55
C ALA A 255 -1.38 9.75 -0.43
N VAL A 256 -1.49 8.47 -0.09
CA VAL A 256 -2.36 8.00 0.98
C VAL A 256 -1.97 8.61 2.34
N GLY A 257 -0.68 8.71 2.65
CA GLY A 257 -0.20 9.30 3.90
C GLY A 257 -0.61 10.77 4.05
N ILE A 258 -0.68 11.51 2.95
CA ILE A 258 -1.17 12.91 2.94
C ILE A 258 -2.65 12.94 3.29
N THR A 259 -3.46 12.07 2.69
CA THR A 259 -4.91 12.01 2.95
C THR A 259 -5.23 11.63 4.39
N SER A 260 -4.44 10.74 5.00
CA SER A 260 -4.62 10.33 6.40
C SER A 260 -4.20 11.43 7.38
N GLY A 261 -3.17 12.23 7.06
CA GLY A 261 -2.82 13.44 7.81
C GLY A 261 -3.94 14.48 7.81
N VAL A 262 -4.50 14.79 6.64
CA VAL A 262 -5.64 15.74 6.50
C VAL A 262 -6.87 15.25 7.26
N TRP A 263 -7.09 13.94 7.32
CA TRP A 263 -8.18 13.34 8.07
C TRP A 263 -8.11 13.66 9.58
N ILE A 264 -6.91 13.52 10.16
CA ILE A 264 -6.66 13.76 11.59
C ILE A 264 -6.73 15.25 11.91
N TRP A 265 -6.39 16.13 10.95
CA TRP A 265 -6.32 17.58 11.16
C TRP A 265 -7.69 18.29 11.26
N ARG A 266 -8.81 17.57 11.13
CA ARG A 266 -10.11 18.18 11.44
C ARG A 266 -10.21 18.45 12.94
N GLY A 267 -10.18 19.73 13.31
CA GLY A 267 -10.31 20.22 14.68
C GLY A 267 -11.50 19.60 15.40
N LYS A 268 -11.29 19.30 16.69
CA LYS A 268 -12.35 18.89 17.61
C LYS A 268 -13.46 19.93 17.69
#